data_AF-A0AAJ1X128-F1
#
_entry.id   AF-A0AAJ1X128-F1
#
_cell.length_a   1.000
_cell.length_b   1.000
_cell.length_c   1.000
_cell.angle_alpha   90.00
_cell.angle_beta   90.00
_cell.angle_gamma   90.00
#
_symmetry.space_group_name_H-M   'P 1'
#
loop_
_entity.id
_entity.type
_entity.pdbx_description
1 polymer ?
#
loop_
_entity_poly.entity_id
_entity_poly.type
_entity_poly.pdbx_seq_one_letter_code
_entity_poly.pdbx_strand_id
1 'polypeptide(L)'
;MQPAIQQVIRALAEDGRAGAIGIAEHAVEAYLAGSPTEGDRALSRDILVRDLASLRGIAPHLAGFIGRVETFVANLAQPSLSRAA
;
A
#
# COMPACT_ATOMS: atom_id res chain seq x y z
N MET A 1 -18.41 -4.80 -7.57
CA MET A 1 -17.12 -5.38 -7.18
C MET A 1 -16.16 -4.25 -6.88
N GLN A 2 -15.49 -4.25 -5.73
CA GLN A 2 -14.40 -3.28 -5.48
C GLN A 2 -13.17 -3.68 -6.31
N PRO A 3 -12.47 -2.73 -6.95
CA PRO A 3 -11.23 -3.02 -7.66
C PRO A 3 -10.16 -3.52 -6.69
N ALA A 4 -9.25 -4.36 -7.17
CA ALA A 4 -8.10 -4.78 -6.37
C ALA A 4 -7.27 -3.55 -5.98
N ILE A 5 -6.76 -3.51 -4.74
CA ILE A 5 -6.02 -2.37 -4.19
C ILE A 5 -4.84 -1.93 -5.09
N GLN A 6 -4.17 -2.89 -5.73
CA GLN A 6 -3.10 -2.62 -6.71
C GLN A 6 -3.58 -1.77 -7.90
N GLN A 7 -4.81 -2.01 -8.41
CA GLN A 7 -5.38 -1.24 -9.52
C GLN A 7 -5.71 0.20 -9.10
N VAL A 8 -6.16 0.39 -7.86
CA VAL A 8 -6.38 1.72 -7.29
C VAL A 8 -5.06 2.49 -7.19
N ILE A 9 -4.02 1.85 -6.66
CA ILE A 9 -2.69 2.46 -6.52
C ILE A 9 -2.11 2.81 -7.89
N ARG A 10 -2.26 1.92 -8.89
CA ARG A 10 -1.84 2.20 -10.27
C ARG A 10 -2.56 3.41 -10.84
N ALA A 11 -3.89 3.48 -10.72
CA ALA A 11 -4.67 4.60 -11.26
C ALA A 11 -4.27 5.93 -10.60
N LEU A 12 -4.01 5.94 -9.28
CA LEU A 12 -3.55 7.13 -8.57
C LEU A 12 -2.13 7.56 -9.01
N ALA A 13 -1.26 6.59 -9.27
CA ALA A 13 0.08 6.86 -9.77
C ALA A 13 0.04 7.45 -11.20
N GLU A 14 -0.86 6.95 -12.05
CA GLU A 14 -1.08 7.44 -13.42
C GLU A 14 -1.75 8.82 -13.46
N ASP A 15 -2.68 9.11 -12.54
CA ASP A 15 -3.36 10.42 -12.43
C ASP A 15 -2.38 11.55 -12.08
N GLY A 16 -1.32 11.24 -11.31
CA GLY A 16 -0.21 12.16 -11.03
C GLY A 16 -0.61 13.44 -10.26
N ARG A 17 -1.85 13.54 -9.79
CA ARG A 17 -2.36 14.74 -9.12
C ARG A 17 -1.68 15.00 -7.79
N ALA A 18 -1.67 16.28 -7.39
CA ALA A 18 -1.28 16.66 -6.03
C ALA A 18 -2.12 15.90 -5.00
N GLY A 19 -1.46 15.29 -4.02
CA GLY A 19 -2.12 14.50 -2.97
C GLY A 19 -2.44 13.04 -3.33
N ALA A 20 -2.16 12.57 -4.55
CA ALA A 20 -2.41 11.18 -4.94
C ALA A 20 -1.73 10.16 -4.00
N ILE A 21 -0.55 10.51 -3.45
CA ILE A 21 0.17 9.64 -2.50
C ILE A 21 -0.61 9.44 -1.20
N GLY A 22 -1.16 10.50 -0.60
CA GLY A 22 -1.94 10.38 0.64
C GLY A 22 -3.24 9.60 0.45
N ILE A 23 -3.82 9.66 -0.76
CA ILE A 23 -5.00 8.86 -1.10
C ILE A 23 -4.63 7.39 -1.25
N ALA A 24 -3.47 7.09 -1.83
CA ALA A 24 -2.97 5.72 -1.93
C ALA A 24 -2.68 5.14 -0.53
N GLU A 25 -2.06 5.93 0.36
CA GLU A 25 -1.80 5.55 1.76
C GLU A 25 -3.12 5.24 2.48
N HIS A 26 -4.12 6.11 2.37
CA HIS A 26 -5.44 5.88 2.97
C HIS A 26 -6.14 4.64 2.40
N ALA A 27 -6.03 4.40 1.10
CA ALA A 27 -6.59 3.20 0.47
C ALA A 27 -5.92 1.91 1.00
N VAL A 28 -4.61 1.96 1.25
CA VAL A 28 -3.86 0.85 1.86
C VAL A 28 -4.33 0.60 3.30
N GLU A 29 -4.49 1.65 4.11
CA GLU A 29 -5.02 1.51 5.47
C GLU A 29 -6.41 0.89 5.48
N ALA A 30 -7.32 1.38 4.62
CA ALA A 30 -8.67 0.84 4.50
C ALA A 30 -8.68 -0.63 4.04
N TYR A 31 -7.81 -0.98 3.09
CA TYR A 31 -7.64 -2.36 2.63
C TYR A 31 -7.20 -3.28 3.79
N LEU A 32 -6.20 -2.88 4.56
CA LEU A 32 -5.70 -3.68 5.68
C LEU A 32 -6.70 -3.71 6.85
N ALA A 33 -7.43 -2.63 7.11
CA ALA A 33 -8.48 -2.59 8.13
C ALA A 33 -9.64 -3.56 7.83
N GLY A 34 -9.83 -3.96 6.57
CA GLY A 34 -10.81 -4.97 6.15
C GLY A 34 -10.44 -6.40 6.57
N SER A 35 -9.19 -6.66 6.96
CA SER A 35 -8.74 -8.00 7.37
C SER A 35 -9.05 -8.25 8.87
N PRO A 36 -9.78 -9.34 9.19
CA PRO A 36 -10.43 -9.49 10.49
C PRO A 36 -9.46 -9.82 11.63
N THR A 37 -8.34 -10.47 11.32
CA THR A 37 -7.29 -10.80 12.31
C THR A 37 -5.97 -10.13 11.97
N GLU A 38 -5.07 -10.07 12.95
CA GLU A 38 -3.70 -9.60 12.72
C GLU A 38 -2.93 -10.50 11.74
N GLY A 39 -3.19 -11.81 11.77
CA GLY A 39 -2.60 -12.76 10.81
C GLY A 39 -3.07 -12.50 9.38
N ASP A 40 -4.36 -12.23 9.20
CA ASP A 40 -4.91 -11.86 7.89
C ASP A 40 -4.35 -10.51 7.41
N ARG A 41 -4.16 -9.55 8.33
CA ARG A 41 -3.52 -8.27 8.00
C ARG A 41 -2.08 -8.44 7.56
N ALA A 42 -1.31 -9.28 8.25
CA ALA A 42 0.06 -9.60 7.86
C ALA A 42 0.10 -10.25 6.46
N LEU A 43 -0.77 -11.23 6.21
CA LEU A 43 -0.88 -11.88 4.90
C LEU A 43 -1.29 -10.89 3.79
N SER A 44 -2.31 -10.06 4.03
CA SER A 44 -2.74 -9.02 3.09
C SER A 44 -1.61 -8.03 2.79
N ARG A 45 -0.79 -7.70 3.78
CA ARG A 45 0.38 -6.85 3.61
C ARG A 45 1.43 -7.50 2.72
N ASP A 46 1.76 -8.76 2.94
CA ASP A 46 2.75 -9.49 2.14
C ASP A 46 2.31 -9.61 0.68
N ILE A 47 1.02 -9.89 0.45
CA ILE A 47 0.41 -9.90 -0.88
C ILE A 47 0.54 -8.53 -1.53
N LEU A 48 0.16 -7.47 -0.82
CA LEU A 48 0.26 -6.10 -1.33
C LEU A 48 1.70 -5.73 -1.71
N VAL A 49 2.70 -6.04 -0.88
CA VAL A 49 4.11 -5.76 -1.19
C VAL A 49 4.55 -6.50 -2.47
N ARG A 50 4.14 -7.77 -2.63
CA ARG A 50 4.44 -8.53 -3.85
C ARG A 50 3.78 -7.93 -5.10
N ASP A 51 2.54 -7.48 -4.96
CA ASP A 51 1.78 -6.85 -6.04
C ASP A 51 2.38 -5.49 -6.43
N LEU A 52 2.85 -4.71 -5.47
CA LEU A 52 3.55 -3.44 -5.71
C LEU A 52 4.90 -3.66 -6.38
N ALA A 53 5.68 -4.65 -5.94
CA ALA A 53 6.94 -5.00 -6.57
C ALA A 53 6.71 -5.46 -8.03
N SER A 54 5.66 -6.23 -8.28
CA SER A 54 5.25 -6.63 -9.63
C SER A 54 4.82 -5.43 -10.47
N LEU A 55 4.05 -4.50 -9.88
CA LEU A 55 3.61 -3.28 -10.54
C LEU A 55 4.81 -2.40 -10.95
N ARG A 56 5.82 -2.29 -10.08
CA ARG A 56 7.06 -1.57 -10.39
C ARG A 56 7.83 -2.20 -11.55
N GLY A 57 7.79 -3.52 -11.69
CA GLY A 57 8.38 -4.24 -12.81
C GLY A 57 7.68 -3.97 -14.14
N ILE A 58 6.33 -3.91 -14.15
CA ILE A 58 5.55 -3.69 -15.38
C ILE A 58 5.39 -2.21 -15.75
N ALA A 59 5.49 -1.30 -14.78
CA ALA A 59 5.38 0.14 -14.98
C ALA A 59 6.57 0.90 -14.33
N PRO A 60 7.79 0.80 -14.89
CA PRO A 60 8.98 1.41 -14.29
C PRO A 60 8.88 2.94 -14.13
N HIS A 61 8.13 3.60 -15.00
CA HIS A 61 7.89 5.04 -14.93
C HIS A 61 7.12 5.48 -13.67
N LEU A 62 6.42 4.55 -13.00
CA LEU A 62 5.70 4.79 -11.74
C LEU A 62 6.52 4.41 -10.50
N ALA A 63 7.77 3.95 -10.67
CA ALA A 63 8.57 3.39 -9.58
C ALA A 63 8.74 4.32 -8.38
N GLY A 64 8.87 5.63 -8.60
CA GLY A 64 8.99 6.62 -7.52
C GLY A 64 7.72 6.72 -6.66
N PHE A 65 6.54 6.66 -7.28
CA PHE A 65 5.27 6.65 -6.54
C PHE A 65 5.09 5.33 -5.80
N ILE A 66 5.29 4.21 -6.48
CA ILE A 66 5.14 2.87 -5.92
C ILE A 66 6.09 2.65 -4.73
N GLY A 67 7.35 3.08 -4.85
CA GLY A 67 8.33 2.93 -3.77
C GLY A 67 7.95 3.69 -2.49
N ARG A 68 7.23 4.82 -2.61
CA ARG A 68 6.70 5.53 -1.44
C ARG A 68 5.59 4.74 -0.76
N VAL A 69 4.68 4.16 -1.54
CA VAL A 69 3.61 3.30 -1.01
C VAL A 69 4.20 2.04 -0.36
N GLU A 70 5.21 1.41 -0.97
CA GLU A 70 5.94 0.28 -0.36
C GLU A 70 6.54 0.65 0.99
N THR A 71 7.16 1.83 1.09
CA THR A 71 7.74 2.34 2.34
C THR A 71 6.67 2.55 3.41
N PHE A 72 5.52 3.13 3.03
CA PHE A 72 4.39 3.30 3.93
C PHE A 72 3.87 1.95 4.45
N VAL A 73 3.68 0.97 3.56
CA VAL A 73 3.25 -0.38 3.91
C VAL A 73 4.22 -1.06 4.88
N ALA A 74 5.53 -0.89 4.66
CA ALA A 74 6.57 -1.41 5.54
C ALA A 74 6.52 -0.77 6.94
N ASN A 75 6.27 0.53 7.04
CA ASN A 75 6.14 1.23 8.32
C ASN A 75 4.92 0.73 9.12
N LEU A 76 3.82 0.36 8.45
CA LEU A 76 2.66 -0.23 9.12
C LEU A 76 2.97 -1.62 9.73
N ALA A 77 4.03 -2.29 9.27
CA ALA A 77 4.47 -3.59 9.79
C ALA A 77 5.35 -3.52 11.03
N GLN A 78 5.86 -2.34 11.34
CA GLN A 78 6.62 -2.17 12.56
C GLN A 78 5.64 -2.22 13.74
N PRO A 79 5.81 -3.13 14.72
CA PRO A 79 5.09 -3.01 15.96
C PRO A 79 5.38 -1.63 16.52
N SER A 80 4.33 -0.91 16.92
CA SER A 80 4.45 0.44 17.48
C SER A 80 5.42 0.42 18.65
N LEU A 81 6.67 0.81 18.41
CA LEU A 81 7.68 1.04 19.44
C LEU A 81 7.33 2.34 20.18
N SER A 82 6.17 2.37 20.85
CA SER A 82 5.80 3.30 21.92
C SER A 82 4.37 3.03 22.40
N ARG A 83 4.27 2.21 23.44
CA ARG A 83 3.40 2.52 24.59
C ARG A 83 4.03 1.98 25.88
N ALA A 84 5.22 2.46 26.16
CA ALA A 84 5.88 2.33 27.45
C ALA A 84 6.71 3.61 27.68
N ALA A 85 6.02 4.65 28.16
CA ALA A 85 6.58 5.77 28.88
C ALA A 85 5.51 6.24 29.87
#